data_AF-A0A7W1E4K2-F1
#
_entry.id   AF-A0A7W1E4K2-F1
#
_cell.length_a   1.000
_cell.length_b   1.000
_cell.length_c   1.000
_cell.angle_alpha   90.00
_cell.angle_beta   90.00
_cell.angle_gamma   90.00
#
_symmetry.space_group_name_H-M   'P 1'
#
loop_
_entity.id
_entity.type
_entity.pdbx_description
1 polymer ?
#
loop_
_entity_poly.entity_id
_entity_poly.type
_entity_poly.pdbx_seq_one_letter_code
_entity_poly.pdbx_strand_id
1 'polypeptide(L)'
;MAAGDIGAVMREIERFVAGESVATDEIDIDRVLATVVFTDIVGSTETASRLGDRKWRGVLDDHDRLVRQEVERYRGRVIKTTGDGALATFDGPARAVRSAQ
;
A
#
# COMPACT_ATOMS: atom_id res chain seq x y z
N MET A 1 -8.60 48.05 -12.69
CA MET A 1 -7.67 47.14 -12.00
C MET A 1 -8.17 47.00 -10.56
N ALA A 2 -9.06 46.04 -10.31
CA ALA A 2 -9.67 45.87 -9.00
C ALA A 2 -8.62 45.30 -8.05
N ALA A 3 -8.26 46.06 -7.01
CA ALA A 3 -7.51 45.52 -5.88
C ALA A 3 -8.39 44.42 -5.26
N GLY A 4 -7.93 43.16 -5.34
CA GLY A 4 -8.61 42.04 -4.71
C GLY A 4 -8.82 42.36 -3.23
N ASP A 5 -10.02 42.09 -2.72
CA ASP A 5 -10.38 42.36 -1.33
C ASP A 5 -9.49 41.53 -0.39
N ILE A 6 -8.41 42.15 0.09
CA ILE A 6 -7.47 41.57 1.05
C ILE A 6 -8.23 41.09 2.30
N GLY A 7 -9.32 41.77 2.67
CA GLY A 7 -10.18 41.34 3.77
C GLY A 7 -10.84 39.99 3.52
N ALA A 8 -11.22 39.67 2.28
CA ALA A 8 -11.76 38.36 1.92
C ALA A 8 -10.70 37.26 2.02
N VAL A 9 -9.48 37.55 1.58
CA VAL A 9 -8.37 36.59 1.64
C VAL A 9 -7.99 36.29 3.09
N MET A 10 -7.88 37.31 3.94
CA MET A 10 -7.53 37.14 5.36
C MET A 10 -8.58 36.33 6.12
N ARG A 11 -9.87 36.57 5.86
CA ARG A 11 -10.97 35.78 6.45
C ARG A 11 -10.88 34.29 6.08
N GLU A 12 -10.47 33.97 4.86
CA GLU A 12 -10.34 32.58 4.43
C GLU A 12 -9.14 31.90 5.07
N ILE A 13 -8.01 32.61 5.19
CA ILE A 13 -6.81 32.12 5.88
C ILE A 13 -7.13 31.87 7.36
N GLU A 14 -7.83 32.80 8.02
CA GLU A 14 -8.24 32.65 9.42
C GLU A 14 -9.16 31.44 9.61
N ARG A 15 -10.14 31.23 8.72
CA ARG A 15 -11.02 30.05 8.76
C ARG A 15 -10.24 28.74 8.62
N PHE A 16 -9.28 28.71 7.69
CA PHE A 16 -8.41 27.55 7.48
C PHE A 16 -7.53 27.25 8.70
N VAL A 17 -6.91 28.28 9.30
CA VAL A 17 -6.06 28.14 10.49
C VAL A 17 -6.86 27.76 11.73
N ALA A 18 -8.07 28.30 11.88
CA ALA A 18 -8.98 28.00 12.98
C ALA A 18 -9.58 26.58 12.90
N GLY A 19 -9.45 25.90 11.76
CA GLY A 19 -10.02 24.56 11.56
C GLY A 19 -11.55 24.56 11.53
N GLU A 20 -12.18 25.72 11.29
CA GLU A 20 -13.60 25.83 11.01
C GLU A 20 -13.84 25.10 9.70
N SER A 21 -14.14 23.81 9.82
CA SER A 21 -14.51 22.99 8.69
C SER A 21 -15.76 23.64 8.11
N VAL A 22 -15.63 24.23 6.91
CA VAL A 22 -16.77 24.32 6.00
C VAL A 22 -17.37 22.93 6.06
N ALA A 23 -18.65 22.82 6.43
CA ALA A 23 -19.37 21.57 6.35
C ALA A 23 -19.32 21.12 4.89
N THR A 24 -18.21 20.48 4.52
CA THR A 24 -18.12 19.57 3.41
C THR A 24 -19.20 18.57 3.73
N ASP A 25 -20.26 18.59 2.92
CA ASP A 25 -21.07 17.41 2.69
C ASP A 25 -20.14 16.21 2.84
N GLU A 26 -20.38 15.41 3.88
CA GLU A 26 -19.48 14.35 4.34
C GLU A 26 -19.00 13.57 3.12
N ILE A 27 -17.76 13.82 2.69
CA ILE A 27 -17.09 12.88 1.82
C ILE A 27 -16.92 11.69 2.74
N ASP A 28 -17.84 10.72 2.62
CA ASP A 28 -17.76 9.44 3.27
C ASP A 28 -16.56 8.71 2.65
N ILE A 29 -15.37 9.09 3.13
CA ILE A 29 -14.15 8.38 2.83
C ILE A 29 -14.26 7.11 3.64
N ASP A 30 -14.61 6.02 2.97
CA ASP A 30 -14.64 4.66 3.50
C ASP A 30 -13.25 4.31 4.08
N ARG A 31 -13.03 4.68 5.35
CA ARG A 31 -11.78 4.42 6.07
C ARG A 31 -11.83 3.01 6.61
N VAL A 32 -11.10 2.12 5.95
CA VAL A 32 -11.01 0.72 6.36
C VAL A 32 -9.71 0.47 7.13
N LEU A 33 -9.82 -0.20 8.28
CA LEU A 33 -8.65 -0.74 8.97
C LEU A 33 -8.15 -1.96 8.21
N ALA A 34 -6.92 -1.88 7.70
CA ALA A 34 -6.27 -2.97 6.98
C ALA A 34 -4.90 -3.28 7.59
N THR A 35 -4.53 -4.56 7.62
CA THR A 35 -3.17 -5.02 7.87
C THR A 35 -2.47 -5.21 6.53
N VAL A 36 -1.26 -4.69 6.42
CA VAL A 36 -0.44 -4.76 5.21
C VAL A 36 0.79 -5.61 5.48
N VAL A 37 1.09 -6.54 4.58
CA VAL A 37 2.30 -7.38 4.63
C VAL A 37 3.13 -7.12 3.39
N PHE A 38 4.44 -6.97 3.60
CA PHE A 38 5.44 -6.93 2.54
C PHE A 38 6.42 -8.08 2.73
N THR A 39 6.75 -8.78 1.66
CA THR A 39 7.79 -9.82 1.62
C THR A 39 8.81 -9.49 0.55
N ASP A 40 10.04 -9.97 0.72
CA ASP A 40 11.12 -9.82 -0.25
C ASP A 40 12.07 -11.02 -0.19
N ILE A 41 12.69 -11.38 -1.32
CA ILE A 41 13.68 -12.45 -1.40
C ILE A 41 15.04 -11.92 -0.96
N VAL A 42 15.54 -12.44 0.15
CA VAL A 42 16.88 -12.11 0.63
C VAL A 42 17.95 -12.53 -0.39
N GLY A 43 18.87 -11.61 -0.73
CA GLY A 43 19.96 -11.89 -1.65
C GLY A 43 19.53 -12.08 -3.11
N SER A 44 18.38 -11.51 -3.49
CA SER A 44 17.81 -11.60 -4.84
C SER A 44 18.78 -11.16 -5.94
N THR A 45 19.47 -10.04 -5.79
CA THR A 45 20.42 -9.50 -6.79
C THR A 45 21.59 -10.44 -7.05
N GLU A 46 22.19 -11.01 -5.99
CA GLU A 46 23.28 -11.97 -6.12
C GLU A 46 22.78 -13.27 -6.76
N THR A 47 21.62 -13.74 -6.32
CA THR A 47 21.00 -14.96 -6.83
C THR A 47 20.63 -14.83 -8.31
N ALA A 48 20.04 -13.69 -8.71
CA ALA A 48 19.71 -13.38 -10.09
C ALA A 48 20.97 -13.35 -10.97
N SER A 49 22.04 -12.70 -10.49
CA SER A 49 23.33 -12.62 -11.20
C SER A 49 23.95 -14.01 -11.40
N ARG A 50 23.86 -14.88 -10.38
CA ARG A 50 24.40 -16.24 -10.42
C ARG A 50 23.60 -17.19 -11.32
N LEU A 51 22.28 -17.08 -11.32
CA LEU A 51 21.39 -17.98 -12.05
C LEU A 51 21.18 -17.55 -13.52
N GLY A 52 21.30 -16.25 -13.79
CA GLY A 52 20.92 -15.63 -15.05
C GLY A 52 19.41 -15.53 -15.22
N ASP A 53 18.98 -14.58 -16.05
CA ASP A 53 17.58 -14.12 -16.16
C ASP A 53 16.55 -15.24 -16.33
N ARG A 54 16.83 -16.24 -17.18
CA ARG A 54 15.85 -17.28 -17.50
C ARG A 54 15.54 -18.16 -16.29
N LYS A 55 16.57 -18.56 -15.53
CA LYS A 55 16.39 -19.38 -14.33
C LYS A 55 15.84 -18.53 -13.19
N TRP A 56 16.27 -17.27 -13.08
CA TRP A 56 15.75 -16.33 -12.10
C TRP A 56 14.24 -16.09 -12.26
N ARG A 57 13.75 -15.94 -13.50
CA ARG A 57 12.30 -15.84 -13.76
C ARG A 57 11.52 -17.04 -13.25
N GLY A 58 12.03 -18.26 -13.42
CA GLY A 58 11.38 -19.46 -12.87
C GLY A 58 11.29 -19.43 -11.34
N VAL A 59 12.35 -18.94 -10.67
CA VAL A 59 12.33 -18.74 -9.21
C VAL A 59 11.29 -17.70 -8.79
N LEU A 60 11.20 -16.60 -9.53
CA LEU A 60 10.18 -15.57 -9.28
C LEU A 60 8.76 -16.10 -9.50
N ASP A 61 8.52 -16.86 -10.56
CA ASP A 61 7.21 -17.45 -10.85
C ASP A 61 6.77 -18.42 -9.73
N ASP A 62 7.71 -19.23 -9.22
CA ASP A 62 7.46 -20.12 -8.09
C ASP A 62 7.24 -19.35 -6.79
N HIS A 63 8.02 -18.30 -6.52
CA HIS A 63 7.84 -17.43 -5.37
C HIS A 63 6.45 -16.77 -5.39
N ASP A 64 6.08 -16.15 -6.51
CA ASP A 64 4.79 -15.51 -6.74
C ASP A 64 3.63 -16.47 -6.52
N ARG A 65 3.76 -17.71 -7.01
CA ARG A 65 2.77 -18.77 -6.82
C ARG A 65 2.61 -19.13 -5.34
N LEU A 66 3.72 -19.33 -4.62
CA LEU A 66 3.70 -19.67 -3.20
C LEU A 66 3.11 -18.54 -2.34
N VAL A 67 3.49 -17.29 -2.62
CA VAL A 67 2.93 -16.12 -1.93
C VAL A 67 1.42 -16.04 -2.13
N ARG A 68 0.93 -16.18 -3.38
CA ARG A 68 -0.52 -16.16 -3.63
C ARG A 68 -1.24 -17.28 -2.88
N GLN A 69 -0.69 -18.50 -2.91
CA GLN A 69 -1.28 -19.64 -2.19
C GLN A 69 -1.39 -19.40 -0.69
N GLU A 70 -0.34 -18.94 -0.03
CA GLU A 70 -0.37 -18.69 1.42
C GLU A 70 -1.24 -17.49 1.78
N VAL A 71 -1.18 -16.40 1.01
CA VAL A 71 -2.05 -15.23 1.23
C VAL A 71 -3.52 -15.62 1.11
N GLU A 72 -3.91 -16.34 0.06
CA GLU A 72 -5.30 -16.81 -0.16
C GLU A 72 -5.76 -17.79 0.92
N ARG A 73 -4.89 -18.73 1.33
CA ARG A 73 -5.16 -19.68 2.40
C ARG A 73 -5.59 -19.00 3.70
N TYR A 74 -5.00 -17.85 4.01
CA TYR A 74 -5.35 -17.05 5.18
C TYR A 74 -6.28 -15.87 4.86
N ARG A 75 -7.02 -15.92 3.75
CA ARG A 75 -8.03 -14.93 3.34
C ARG A 75 -7.50 -13.51 3.17
N GLY A 76 -6.22 -13.37 2.82
CA GLY A 76 -5.65 -12.11 2.38
C GLY A 76 -5.83 -11.90 0.88
N ARG A 77 -5.39 -10.74 0.39
CA ARG A 77 -5.35 -10.40 -1.03
C ARG A 77 -3.98 -9.87 -1.39
N VAL A 78 -3.33 -10.50 -2.38
CA VAL A 78 -2.13 -9.94 -3.01
C VAL A 78 -2.56 -8.71 -3.81
N ILE A 79 -1.95 -7.56 -3.51
CA ILE A 79 -2.20 -6.30 -4.20
C ILE A 79 -1.31 -6.19 -5.43
N LYS A 80 -0.01 -6.51 -5.27
CA LYS A 80 0.97 -6.51 -6.36
C LYS A 80 2.22 -7.29 -5.98
N THR A 81 2.96 -7.70 -7.00
CA THR A 81 4.33 -8.19 -6.87
C THR A 81 5.29 -7.11 -7.40
N THR A 82 6.47 -7.02 -6.79
CA THR A 82 7.47 -5.98 -7.06
C THR A 82 8.80 -6.62 -7.40
N GLY A 83 8.83 -7.44 -8.45
CA GLY A 83 10.02 -8.20 -8.84
C GLY A 83 10.23 -9.40 -7.92
N ASP A 84 11.08 -9.23 -6.92
CA ASP A 84 11.43 -10.21 -5.88
C ASP A 84 10.58 -10.11 -4.61
N GLY A 85 9.78 -9.04 -4.49
CA GLY A 85 8.88 -8.84 -3.37
C GLY A 85 7.39 -8.95 -3.70
N ALA A 86 6.58 -8.98 -2.65
CA ALA A 86 5.12 -8.95 -2.76
C ALA A 86 4.48 -8.07 -1.70
N LEU A 87 3.34 -7.47 -2.05
CA LEU A 87 2.48 -6.69 -1.18
C LEU A 87 1.12 -7.36 -1.06
N ALA A 88 0.71 -7.66 0.16
CA ALA A 88 -0.59 -8.24 0.47
C ALA A 88 -1.33 -7.45 1.56
N THR A 89 -2.65 -7.59 1.56
CA THR A 89 -3.54 -6.97 2.55
C THR A 89 -4.42 -8.01 3.22
N PHE A 90 -4.71 -7.79 4.49
CA PHE A 90 -5.60 -8.59 5.32
C PHE A 90 -6.51 -7.66 6.11
N ASP A 91 -7.71 -8.10 6.39
CA ASP A 91 -8.70 -7.46 7.27
C ASP A 91 -8.40 -7.66 8.78
N GLY A 92 -7.23 -8.25 9.14
CA GLY A 92 -6.80 -8.35 10.53
C GLY A 92 -5.39 -8.95 10.72
N PRO A 93 -4.68 -8.56 11.79
CA PRO A 93 -3.25 -8.88 11.97
C PRO A 93 -2.98 -10.36 12.24
N ALA A 94 -3.88 -11.07 12.91
CA ALA A 94 -3.68 -12.49 13.20
C ALA A 94 -3.61 -13.37 11.94
N ARG A 95 -4.34 -13.01 10.87
CA ARG A 95 -4.27 -13.70 9.57
C ARG A 95 -2.96 -13.38 8.85
N ALA A 96 -2.60 -12.11 8.82
CA ALA A 96 -1.35 -11.62 8.22
C ALA A 96 -0.11 -12.31 8.81
N VAL A 97 -0.05 -12.45 10.14
CA VAL A 97 1.07 -13.16 10.80
C VAL A 97 1.08 -14.63 10.39
N ARG A 98 -0.05 -15.34 10.44
CA ARG A 98 -0.11 -16.76 10.10
C ARG A 98 0.24 -17.07 8.64
N SER A 99 -0.01 -16.14 7.71
CA SER A 99 0.40 -16.30 6.30
C SER A 99 1.90 -16.13 6.06
N ALA A 100 2.63 -15.55 7.01
CA ALA A 100 4.05 -15.23 6.88
C ALA A 100 4.93 -16.06 7.83
N GLN A 101 4.38 -17.16 8.36
CA GLN A 101 5.06 -18.10 9.27
C GLN A 101 5.70 -19.27 8.53
#